data_AF-A0A6J4XK67-F1
#
_entry.id   AF-A0A6J4XK67-F1
#
_cell.length_a   1.000
_cell.length_b   1.000
_cell.length_c   1.000
_cell.angle_alpha   90.00
_cell.angle_beta   90.00
_cell.angle_gamma   90.00
#
_symmetry.space_group_name_H-M   'P 1'
#
loop_
_entity.id
_entity.type
_entity.pdbx_description
1 polymer ?
#
loop_
_entity_poly.entity_id
_entity_poly.type
_entity_poly.pdbx_seq_one_letter_code
_entity_poly.pdbx_strand_id
1 'polypeptide(L)'
;MLKRLKSLSLAATIVIMTGLIITPTADAGNSAQSFRQQNGLLTYSPPAWFLDGYFIARERDPAYVFGPVRNFVQAMGHKATWLIEDLELKRLEQASSDGTAPEYSVYLEAVLPGRTEYWVFVTLPHENAAQWFAARRAYHGRKAEGYYGKTRGMLENAFNQGLKVKAEMRYFIEKGNISLDSPEDKIMNKYNFPPVFDLREGRRLGSAAETN
;
A
#
# COMPACT_ATOMS: atom_id res chain seq x y z
N MET A 1 -8.56 78.01 -25.55
CA MET A 1 -7.66 77.51 -24.47
C MET A 1 -8.03 76.07 -24.12
N LEU A 2 -7.22 75.40 -23.31
CA LEU A 2 -7.02 73.95 -23.30
C LEU A 2 -7.64 73.24 -22.06
N LYS A 3 -7.88 71.92 -22.15
CA LYS A 3 -8.16 70.95 -21.04
C LYS A 3 -9.57 71.06 -20.40
N ARG A 4 -10.20 70.04 -19.79
CA ARG A 4 -10.11 68.55 -19.65
C ARG A 4 -11.42 68.12 -18.91
N LEU A 5 -11.88 66.88 -18.73
CA LEU A 5 -11.81 65.54 -19.39
C LEU A 5 -12.50 64.54 -18.40
N LYS A 6 -12.81 63.29 -18.80
CA LYS A 6 -13.43 62.16 -18.02
C LYS A 6 -14.96 62.18 -17.99
N SER A 7 -15.68 61.05 -18.02
CA SER A 7 -15.31 59.65 -18.37
C SER A 7 -16.57 58.80 -18.59
N LEU A 8 -16.42 57.77 -19.46
CA LEU A 8 -17.08 56.45 -19.52
C LEU A 8 -17.72 55.94 -18.20
N SER A 9 -18.69 55.01 -18.13
CA SER A 9 -19.49 54.22 -19.12
C SER A 9 -20.61 53.49 -18.31
N LEU A 10 -21.36 52.44 -18.72
CA LEU A 10 -21.40 51.49 -19.85
C LEU A 10 -22.85 50.92 -19.99
N ALA A 11 -23.13 50.13 -21.04
CA ALA A 11 -24.36 49.32 -21.16
C ALA A 11 -24.24 47.95 -20.46
N ALA A 12 -25.37 47.35 -20.07
CA ALA A 12 -25.43 46.02 -19.48
C ALA A 12 -26.14 45.02 -20.42
N THR A 13 -25.43 43.94 -20.78
CA THR A 13 -25.97 42.81 -21.55
C THR A 13 -25.82 41.55 -20.71
N ILE A 14 -26.93 40.89 -20.39
CA ILE A 14 -26.93 39.66 -19.59
C ILE A 14 -26.72 38.46 -20.53
N VAL A 15 -25.65 37.68 -20.28
CA VAL A 15 -25.40 36.40 -20.92
C VAL A 15 -25.78 35.29 -19.95
N ILE A 16 -26.77 34.46 -20.30
CA ILE A 16 -27.14 33.28 -19.54
C ILE A 16 -26.21 32.13 -19.97
N MET A 17 -25.22 31.78 -19.14
CA MET A 17 -24.45 30.55 -19.33
C MET A 17 -25.24 29.34 -18.81
N THR A 18 -25.67 28.48 -19.72
CA THR A 18 -26.05 27.10 -19.41
C THR A 18 -24.81 26.33 -18.95
N GLY A 19 -24.69 26.10 -17.64
CA GLY A 19 -23.59 25.35 -17.06
C GLY A 19 -23.61 23.87 -17.46
N LEU A 20 -22.69 23.47 -18.34
CA LEU A 20 -22.41 22.07 -18.62
C LEU A 20 -21.72 21.47 -17.37
N ILE A 21 -22.40 20.59 -16.65
CA ILE A 21 -21.83 19.90 -15.48
C ILE A 21 -20.83 18.84 -15.98
N ILE A 22 -19.58 19.26 -16.17
CA ILE A 22 -18.47 18.34 -16.42
C ILE A 22 -18.13 17.67 -15.08
N THR A 23 -18.59 16.43 -14.89
CA THR A 23 -18.18 15.60 -13.76
C THR A 23 -16.67 15.35 -13.83
N PRO A 24 -15.89 15.66 -12.77
CA PRO A 24 -14.42 15.56 -12.81
C PRO A 24 -13.94 14.12 -12.61
N THR A 25 -14.13 13.28 -13.62
CA THR A 25 -13.62 11.89 -13.66
C THR A 25 -12.22 11.78 -14.28
N ALA A 26 -11.77 12.79 -15.03
CA ALA A 26 -10.51 12.75 -15.78
C ALA A 26 -9.23 12.94 -14.93
N ASP A 27 -9.33 13.58 -13.76
CA ASP A 27 -8.16 14.03 -13.00
C ASP A 27 -7.42 12.87 -12.28
N ALA A 28 -8.18 11.95 -11.67
CA ALA A 28 -7.62 10.77 -10.99
C ALA A 28 -6.87 9.82 -11.96
N GLY A 29 -7.41 9.60 -13.16
CA GLY A 29 -6.77 8.76 -14.18
C GLY A 29 -5.44 9.36 -14.69
N ASN A 30 -5.43 10.66 -14.98
CA ASN A 30 -4.23 11.37 -15.42
C ASN A 30 -3.14 11.41 -14.34
N SER A 31 -3.52 11.62 -13.07
CA SER A 31 -2.57 11.56 -11.94
C SER A 31 -2.01 10.15 -11.72
N ALA A 32 -2.83 9.10 -11.83
CA ALA A 32 -2.37 7.71 -11.71
C ALA A 32 -1.34 7.36 -12.81
N GLN A 33 -1.65 7.66 -14.07
CA GLN A 33 -0.73 7.43 -15.19
C GLN A 33 0.59 8.20 -15.01
N SER A 34 0.52 9.45 -14.56
CA SER A 34 1.70 10.28 -14.30
C SER A 34 2.58 9.70 -13.18
N PHE A 35 1.97 9.28 -12.08
CA PHE A 35 2.69 8.64 -10.96
C PHE A 35 3.36 7.33 -11.40
N ARG A 36 2.65 6.49 -12.18
CA ARG A 36 3.22 5.26 -12.75
C ARG A 36 4.44 5.54 -13.63
N GLN A 37 4.35 6.52 -14.53
CA GLN A 37 5.45 6.89 -15.42
C GLN A 37 6.67 7.44 -14.66
N GLN A 38 6.44 8.30 -13.66
CA GLN A 38 7.52 8.89 -12.85
C GLN A 38 8.28 7.86 -12.01
N ASN A 39 7.62 6.78 -11.58
CA ASN A 39 8.19 5.74 -10.72
C ASN A 39 8.44 4.41 -11.47
N GLY A 40 8.42 4.40 -12.81
CA GLY A 40 8.70 3.19 -13.59
C GLY A 40 7.75 2.01 -13.35
N LEU A 41 6.49 2.27 -12.94
CA LEU A 41 5.56 1.24 -12.49
C LEU A 41 4.86 0.53 -13.67
N LEU A 42 5.10 -0.77 -13.77
CA LEU A 42 4.49 -1.69 -14.74
C LEU A 42 3.38 -2.51 -14.07
N THR A 43 2.36 -2.92 -14.83
CA THR A 43 1.33 -3.84 -14.32
C THR A 43 1.93 -5.21 -14.01
N TYR A 44 1.60 -5.76 -12.85
CA TYR A 44 2.16 -7.01 -12.34
C TYR A 44 1.07 -7.95 -11.82
N SER A 45 1.36 -9.25 -11.80
CA SER A 45 0.49 -10.28 -11.22
C SER A 45 1.24 -10.96 -10.07
N PRO A 46 1.01 -10.56 -8.81
CA PRO A 46 1.67 -11.19 -7.66
C PRO A 46 1.34 -12.68 -7.56
N PRO A 47 2.29 -13.51 -7.09
CA PRO A 47 2.08 -14.94 -6.99
C PRO A 47 0.99 -15.29 -5.97
N ALA A 48 0.28 -16.39 -6.20
CA ALA A 48 -0.84 -16.81 -5.35
C ALA A 48 -0.47 -16.90 -3.86
N TRP A 49 0.73 -17.40 -3.53
CA TRP A 49 1.21 -17.53 -2.14
C TRP A 49 1.37 -16.19 -1.41
N PHE A 50 1.64 -15.10 -2.12
CA PHE A 50 1.65 -13.75 -1.54
C PHE A 50 0.21 -13.28 -1.28
N LEU A 51 -0.69 -13.50 -2.24
CA LEU A 51 -2.11 -13.12 -2.14
C LEU A 51 -2.90 -13.94 -1.10
N ASP A 52 -2.53 -15.20 -0.88
CA ASP A 52 -3.06 -16.10 0.17
C ASP A 52 -2.44 -15.83 1.54
N GLY A 53 -1.23 -15.26 1.58
CA GLY A 53 -0.48 -15.08 2.81
C GLY A 53 -0.99 -13.93 3.67
N TYR A 54 -0.79 -14.09 4.98
CA TYR A 54 -1.06 -13.07 5.98
C TYR A 54 -0.02 -11.94 5.87
N PHE A 55 -0.33 -10.77 6.43
CA PHE A 55 0.60 -9.64 6.40
C PHE A 55 0.71 -8.87 7.71
N ILE A 56 1.87 -8.26 7.91
CA ILE A 56 2.11 -7.23 8.94
C ILE A 56 2.15 -5.85 8.26
N ALA A 57 1.83 -4.78 8.99
CA ALA A 57 1.76 -3.42 8.39
C ALA A 57 2.70 -2.40 9.06
N ARG A 58 3.89 -2.88 9.46
CA ARG A 58 5.02 -2.09 9.97
C ARG A 58 6.31 -2.90 9.85
N GLU A 59 7.41 -2.28 9.42
CA GLU A 59 8.74 -2.92 9.41
C GLU A 59 9.28 -3.12 10.85
N ARG A 60 9.00 -2.18 11.76
CA ARG A 60 9.48 -2.19 13.16
C ARG A 60 8.31 -2.17 14.13
N ASP A 61 8.39 -3.02 15.16
CA ASP A 61 7.35 -3.27 16.17
C ASP A 61 5.91 -3.29 15.59
N PRO A 62 5.62 -4.14 14.57
CA PRO A 62 4.25 -4.37 14.15
C PRO A 62 3.44 -4.89 15.34
N ALA A 63 2.25 -4.35 15.55
CA ALA A 63 1.38 -4.76 16.65
C ALA A 63 0.54 -6.00 16.27
N TYR A 64 0.27 -6.19 14.98
CA TYR A 64 -0.71 -7.18 14.53
C TYR A 64 -0.28 -7.97 13.29
N VAL A 65 -0.89 -9.15 13.14
CA VAL A 65 -1.01 -9.83 11.84
C VAL A 65 -2.43 -9.66 11.32
N PHE A 66 -2.54 -9.20 10.09
CA PHE A 66 -3.78 -9.06 9.33
C PHE A 66 -4.04 -10.30 8.48
N GLY A 67 -5.29 -10.51 8.09
CA GLY A 67 -5.72 -11.63 7.24
C GLY A 67 -5.04 -11.66 5.86
N PRO A 68 -5.38 -12.65 5.00
CA PRO A 68 -4.80 -12.78 3.66
C PRO A 68 -4.82 -11.46 2.88
N VAL A 69 -3.73 -11.16 2.16
CA VAL A 69 -3.61 -9.91 1.36
C VAL A 69 -4.82 -9.73 0.42
N ARG A 70 -5.30 -10.80 -0.22
CA ARG A 70 -6.50 -10.74 -1.08
C ARG A 70 -7.77 -10.28 -0.34
N ASN A 71 -7.93 -10.63 0.93
CA ASN A 71 -9.10 -10.24 1.73
C ASN A 71 -9.05 -8.74 2.03
N PHE A 72 -7.85 -8.18 2.25
CA PHE A 72 -7.69 -6.72 2.35
C PHE A 72 -8.05 -6.02 1.03
N VAL A 73 -7.57 -6.52 -0.12
CA VAL A 73 -7.94 -5.97 -1.45
C VAL A 73 -9.45 -6.01 -1.68
N GLN A 74 -10.12 -7.10 -1.25
CA GLN A 74 -11.59 -7.20 -1.31
C GLN A 74 -12.28 -6.19 -0.39
N ALA A 75 -11.80 -6.05 0.85
CA ALA A 75 -12.33 -5.09 1.83
C ALA A 75 -12.18 -3.61 1.41
N MET A 76 -11.23 -3.31 0.51
CA MET A 76 -11.16 -1.97 -0.10
C MET A 76 -12.41 -1.64 -0.92
N GLY A 77 -13.06 -2.61 -1.57
CA GLY A 77 -14.35 -2.42 -2.26
C GLY A 77 -14.30 -1.62 -3.57
N HIS A 78 -13.11 -1.38 -4.13
CA HIS A 78 -12.92 -0.71 -5.42
C HIS A 78 -11.86 -1.40 -6.27
N LYS A 79 -11.81 -1.07 -7.57
CA LYS A 79 -10.86 -1.68 -8.50
C LYS A 79 -9.43 -1.30 -8.10
N ALA A 80 -8.65 -2.31 -7.76
CA ALA A 80 -7.22 -2.18 -7.52
C ALA A 80 -6.39 -2.79 -8.66
N THR A 81 -5.19 -2.27 -8.89
CA THR A 81 -4.21 -2.79 -9.86
C THR A 81 -2.89 -3.04 -9.15
N TRP A 82 -2.34 -4.25 -9.30
CA TRP A 82 -0.99 -4.56 -8.83
C TRP A 82 0.04 -4.05 -9.82
N LEU A 83 1.09 -3.41 -9.28
CA LEU A 83 2.21 -2.85 -10.05
C LEU A 83 3.55 -3.23 -9.42
N ILE A 84 4.61 -3.17 -10.22
CA ILE A 84 6.01 -3.37 -9.83
C ILE A 84 6.89 -2.33 -10.54
N GLU A 85 7.99 -1.92 -9.92
CA GLU A 85 9.01 -1.09 -10.60
C GLU A 85 9.74 -1.90 -11.68
N ASP A 86 10.07 -1.28 -12.81
CA ASP A 86 10.69 -1.97 -13.95
C ASP A 86 12.07 -2.57 -13.61
N LEU A 87 12.88 -1.89 -12.79
CA LEU A 87 14.16 -2.40 -12.28
C LEU A 87 13.98 -3.56 -11.30
N GLU A 88 12.93 -3.52 -10.50
CA GLU A 88 12.61 -4.57 -9.52
C GLU A 88 12.11 -5.85 -10.22
N LEU A 89 11.33 -5.70 -11.29
CA LEU A 89 10.91 -6.82 -12.14
C LEU A 89 12.12 -7.50 -12.81
N LYS A 90 13.04 -6.73 -13.40
CA LYS A 90 14.29 -7.27 -13.99
C LYS A 90 15.12 -8.01 -12.95
N ARG A 91 15.20 -7.49 -11.72
CA ARG A 91 15.90 -8.15 -10.60
C ARG A 91 15.23 -9.47 -10.22
N LEU A 92 13.89 -9.53 -10.23
CA LEU A 92 13.13 -10.75 -9.94
C LEU A 92 13.29 -11.80 -11.05
N GLU A 93 13.30 -11.40 -12.32
CA GLU A 93 13.54 -12.29 -13.47
C GLU A 93 14.94 -12.92 -13.42
N GLN A 94 15.98 -12.12 -13.11
CA GLN A 94 17.34 -12.62 -12.88
C GLN A 94 17.37 -13.58 -11.68
N ALA A 95 16.81 -13.18 -10.54
CA ALA A 95 16.82 -14.00 -9.33
C ALA A 95 16.10 -15.34 -9.53
N SER A 96 15.02 -15.36 -10.31
CA SER A 96 14.31 -16.59 -10.70
C SER A 96 15.16 -17.48 -11.62
N SER A 97 15.98 -16.88 -12.50
CA SER A 97 16.92 -17.62 -13.36
C SER A 97 18.05 -18.25 -12.55
N ASP A 98 18.47 -17.58 -11.47
CA ASP A 98 19.46 -18.07 -10.50
C ASP A 98 18.88 -19.05 -9.46
N GLY A 99 17.59 -19.39 -9.56
CA GLY A 99 16.90 -20.31 -8.64
C GLY A 99 16.65 -19.75 -7.24
N THR A 100 16.65 -18.43 -7.08
CA THR A 100 16.47 -17.73 -5.80
C THR A 100 15.12 -17.01 -5.72
N ALA A 101 14.58 -16.90 -4.50
CA ALA A 101 13.38 -16.13 -4.20
C ALA A 101 13.75 -14.95 -3.29
N PRO A 102 13.95 -13.74 -3.84
CA PRO A 102 14.27 -12.56 -3.03
C PRO A 102 13.01 -11.95 -2.42
N GLU A 103 13.18 -11.08 -1.42
CA GLU A 103 12.16 -10.07 -1.10
C GLU A 103 12.11 -9.04 -2.22
N TYR A 104 10.90 -8.56 -2.57
CA TYR A 104 10.71 -7.52 -3.57
C TYR A 104 9.44 -6.69 -3.30
N SER A 105 9.44 -5.43 -3.73
CA SER A 105 8.33 -4.50 -3.52
C SER A 105 7.27 -4.60 -4.63
N VAL A 106 5.99 -4.52 -4.25
CA VAL A 106 4.85 -4.36 -5.15
C VAL A 106 3.91 -3.26 -4.64
N TYR A 107 3.28 -2.57 -5.57
CA TYR A 107 2.34 -1.48 -5.31
C TYR A 107 0.92 -1.96 -5.61
N LEU A 108 -0.01 -1.75 -4.68
CA LEU A 108 -1.44 -1.88 -4.93
C LEU A 108 -2.01 -0.49 -5.21
N GLU A 109 -2.20 -0.15 -6.48
CA GLU A 109 -2.88 1.09 -6.88
C GLU A 109 -4.39 0.96 -6.73
N ALA A 110 -5.00 1.94 -6.07
CA ALA A 110 -6.43 2.12 -5.91
C ALA A 110 -6.83 3.47 -6.53
N VAL A 111 -7.53 3.44 -7.66
CA VAL A 111 -8.07 4.64 -8.31
C VAL A 111 -9.48 4.91 -7.80
N LEU A 112 -9.67 6.08 -7.18
CA LEU A 112 -10.92 6.54 -6.58
C LEU A 112 -11.41 7.81 -7.28
N PRO A 113 -12.69 8.20 -7.10
CA PRO A 113 -13.17 9.50 -7.56
C PRO A 113 -12.31 10.64 -6.98
N GLY A 114 -11.63 11.39 -7.86
CA GLY A 114 -10.81 12.54 -7.49
C GLY A 114 -9.47 12.26 -6.79
N ARG A 115 -9.05 11.00 -6.63
CA ARG A 115 -7.71 10.67 -6.08
C ARG A 115 -7.23 9.27 -6.45
N THR A 116 -5.92 9.07 -6.35
CA THR A 116 -5.29 7.75 -6.44
C THR A 116 -4.47 7.49 -5.19
N GLU A 117 -4.53 6.24 -4.72
CA GLU A 117 -3.87 5.75 -3.52
C GLU A 117 -2.99 4.55 -3.86
N TYR A 118 -1.87 4.38 -3.16
CA TYR A 118 -0.99 3.22 -3.33
C TYR A 118 -0.63 2.60 -1.99
N TRP A 119 -0.71 1.27 -1.89
CA TRP A 119 -0.18 0.50 -0.77
C TRP A 119 1.08 -0.22 -1.21
N VAL A 120 2.20 0.03 -0.55
CA VAL A 120 3.48 -0.60 -0.86
C VAL A 120 3.69 -1.80 0.06
N PHE A 121 3.69 -3.00 -0.53
CA PHE A 121 3.97 -4.25 0.14
C PHE A 121 5.36 -4.75 -0.25
N VAL A 122 6.13 -5.24 0.71
CA VAL A 122 7.27 -6.12 0.45
C VAL A 122 6.79 -7.56 0.51
N THR A 123 7.08 -8.30 -0.54
CA THR A 123 6.80 -9.72 -0.69
C THR A 123 7.82 -10.53 0.11
N LEU A 124 7.36 -11.40 1.03
CA LEU A 124 8.21 -12.14 1.95
C LEU A 124 8.22 -13.64 1.59
N PRO A 125 9.30 -14.17 0.97
CA PRO A 125 9.38 -15.59 0.58
C PRO A 125 9.59 -16.54 1.77
N HIS A 126 9.82 -16.00 2.97
CA HIS A 126 10.17 -16.74 4.19
C HIS A 126 9.11 -17.74 4.62
N GLU A 127 9.51 -18.95 5.01
CA GLU A 127 8.64 -19.99 5.58
C GLU A 127 8.55 -19.92 7.11
N ASN A 128 9.42 -19.16 7.78
CA ASN A 128 9.42 -19.00 9.23
C ASN A 128 10.12 -17.70 9.69
N ALA A 129 9.97 -17.39 10.98
CA ALA A 129 10.55 -16.20 11.60
C ALA A 129 12.10 -16.17 11.59
N ALA A 130 12.77 -17.33 11.57
CA ALA A 130 14.23 -17.39 11.52
C ALA A 130 14.77 -16.95 10.15
N GLN A 131 14.11 -17.37 9.06
CA GLN A 131 14.42 -16.90 7.69
C GLN A 131 14.12 -15.41 7.53
N TRP A 132 12.96 -14.93 8.01
CA TRP A 132 12.61 -13.51 8.04
C TRP A 132 13.68 -12.68 8.77
N PHE A 133 14.11 -13.14 9.94
CA PHE A 133 15.15 -12.45 10.72
C PHE A 133 16.53 -12.54 10.05
N ALA A 134 16.86 -13.65 9.39
CA ALA A 134 18.12 -13.80 8.65
C ALA A 134 18.24 -12.76 7.53
N ALA A 135 17.15 -12.48 6.80
CA ALA A 135 17.12 -11.43 5.78
C ALA A 135 17.33 -10.03 6.38
N ARG A 136 16.65 -9.68 7.49
CA ARG A 136 16.90 -8.41 8.22
C ARG A 136 18.35 -8.34 8.74
N ARG A 137 18.92 -9.46 9.18
CA ARG A 137 20.31 -9.56 9.68
C ARG A 137 21.35 -9.43 8.56
N ALA A 138 21.06 -9.87 7.34
CA ALA A 138 21.94 -9.66 6.19
C ALA A 138 22.11 -8.15 5.89
N TYR A 139 21.03 -7.36 6.02
CA TYR A 139 21.07 -5.92 5.77
C TYR A 139 21.56 -5.09 6.98
N HIS A 140 21.08 -5.37 8.19
CA HIS A 140 21.40 -4.58 9.39
C HIS A 140 22.56 -5.12 10.25
N GLY A 141 23.12 -6.28 9.88
CA GLY A 141 24.22 -6.92 10.62
C GLY A 141 23.90 -7.14 12.09
N ARG A 142 24.85 -6.80 12.97
CA ARG A 142 24.71 -6.96 14.43
C ARG A 142 23.57 -6.13 15.05
N LYS A 143 23.14 -5.04 14.40
CA LYS A 143 22.03 -4.19 14.90
C LYS A 143 20.66 -4.86 14.77
N ALA A 144 20.53 -5.90 13.93
CA ALA A 144 19.25 -6.55 13.67
C ALA A 144 18.60 -7.14 14.93
N GLU A 145 19.37 -7.65 15.89
CA GLU A 145 18.82 -8.21 17.13
C GLU A 145 18.09 -7.14 17.95
N GLY A 146 18.66 -5.93 18.05
CA GLY A 146 18.05 -4.81 18.79
C GLY A 146 16.81 -4.22 18.12
N TYR A 147 16.73 -4.24 16.79
CA TYR A 147 15.57 -3.72 16.04
C TYR A 147 14.46 -4.75 15.81
N TYR A 148 14.81 -6.03 15.66
CA TYR A 148 13.91 -7.07 15.15
C TYR A 148 13.88 -8.35 15.99
N GLY A 149 14.73 -8.50 17.02
CA GLY A 149 14.80 -9.72 17.84
C GLY A 149 13.50 -10.01 18.61
N LYS A 150 12.84 -8.95 19.12
CA LYS A 150 11.49 -9.02 19.71
C LYS A 150 10.46 -9.47 18.67
N THR A 151 10.43 -8.82 17.50
CA THR A 151 9.53 -9.14 16.39
C THR A 151 9.71 -10.57 15.89
N ARG A 152 10.94 -11.10 15.86
CA ARG A 152 11.23 -12.51 15.51
C ARG A 152 10.45 -13.47 16.41
N GLY A 153 10.51 -13.31 17.73
CA GLY A 153 9.78 -14.19 18.67
C GLY A 153 8.26 -14.07 18.56
N MET A 154 7.76 -12.86 18.28
CA MET A 154 6.33 -12.62 18.05
C MET A 154 5.83 -13.32 16.76
N LEU A 155 6.60 -13.17 15.67
CA LEU A 155 6.31 -13.86 14.41
C LEU A 155 6.46 -15.37 14.54
N GLU A 156 7.42 -15.87 15.31
CA GLU A 156 7.60 -17.31 15.57
C GLU A 156 6.35 -17.92 16.20
N ASN A 157 5.74 -17.25 17.18
CA ASN A 157 4.46 -17.66 17.75
C ASN A 157 3.32 -17.63 16.70
N ALA A 158 3.23 -16.57 15.88
CA ALA A 158 2.23 -16.49 14.82
C ALA A 158 2.38 -17.63 13.78
N PHE A 159 3.61 -17.92 13.33
CA PHE A 159 3.93 -19.04 12.42
C PHE A 159 3.56 -20.39 13.05
N ASN A 160 3.86 -20.60 14.34
CA ASN A 160 3.48 -21.82 15.08
C ASN A 160 1.96 -22.01 15.19
N GLN A 161 1.18 -20.92 15.10
CA GLN A 161 -0.28 -20.95 15.03
C GLN A 161 -0.82 -20.98 13.57
N GLY A 162 0.04 -21.28 12.59
CA GLY A 162 -0.30 -21.44 11.17
C GLY A 162 -0.45 -20.14 10.37
N LEU A 163 -0.12 -18.98 10.95
CA LEU A 163 -0.21 -17.68 10.28
C LEU A 163 1.03 -17.45 9.43
N LYS A 164 0.99 -17.93 8.19
CA LYS A 164 2.07 -17.73 7.21
C LYS A 164 2.12 -16.27 6.74
N VAL A 165 2.96 -15.47 7.40
CA VAL A 165 3.20 -14.08 7.01
C VAL A 165 4.05 -14.06 5.73
N LYS A 166 3.45 -13.62 4.61
CA LYS A 166 4.09 -13.54 3.28
C LYS A 166 4.15 -12.12 2.71
N ALA A 167 3.70 -11.11 3.46
CA ALA A 167 3.86 -9.72 3.08
C ALA A 167 4.10 -8.78 4.28
N GLU A 168 4.79 -7.68 4.02
CA GLU A 168 5.00 -6.56 4.93
C GLU A 168 4.58 -5.26 4.24
N MET A 169 3.43 -4.70 4.64
CA MET A 169 2.99 -3.40 4.15
C MET A 169 3.81 -2.30 4.84
N ARG A 170 4.57 -1.53 4.06
CA ARG A 170 5.49 -0.51 4.57
C ARG A 170 4.94 0.90 4.49
N TYR A 171 4.31 1.23 3.37
CA TYR A 171 3.92 2.61 3.05
C TYR A 171 2.51 2.64 2.50
N PHE A 172 1.81 3.72 2.85
CA PHE A 172 0.63 4.18 2.15
C PHE A 172 0.95 5.52 1.50
N ILE A 173 0.63 5.67 0.22
CA ILE A 173 0.87 6.88 -0.56
C ILE A 173 -0.49 7.43 -0.98
N GLU A 174 -0.75 8.70 -0.67
CA GLU A 174 -1.95 9.42 -1.09
C GLU A 174 -1.53 10.79 -1.63
N LYS A 175 -2.13 11.22 -2.74
CA LYS A 175 -1.76 12.48 -3.45
C LYS A 175 -0.25 12.54 -3.76
N GLY A 176 0.33 11.41 -4.16
CA GLY A 176 1.76 11.28 -4.49
C GLY A 176 2.75 11.35 -3.33
N ASN A 177 2.27 11.45 -2.08
CA ASN A 177 3.13 11.58 -0.89
C ASN A 177 2.96 10.38 0.05
N ILE A 178 4.06 9.91 0.63
CA ILE A 178 4.03 8.90 1.70
C ILE A 178 3.32 9.50 2.92
N SER A 179 2.30 8.82 3.42
CA SER A 179 1.56 9.23 4.61
C SER A 179 2.37 9.00 5.89
N LEU A 180 2.22 9.90 6.85
CA LEU A 180 2.85 9.81 8.16
C LEU A 180 2.05 8.94 9.16
N ASP A 181 0.79 8.62 8.86
CA ASP A 181 -0.02 7.74 9.71
C ASP A 181 0.45 6.29 9.59
N SER A 182 0.28 5.49 10.65
CA SER A 182 0.63 4.07 10.57
C SER A 182 -0.24 3.35 9.52
N PRO A 183 0.34 2.47 8.69
CA PRO A 183 -0.46 1.60 7.83
C PRO A 183 -1.46 0.76 8.64
N GLU A 184 -1.09 0.24 9.83
CA GLU A 184 -1.99 -0.47 10.74
C GLU A 184 -3.24 0.36 11.08
N ASP A 185 -3.04 1.62 11.50
CA ASP A 185 -4.14 2.51 11.86
C ASP A 185 -5.03 2.84 10.65
N LYS A 186 -4.46 2.99 9.45
CA LYS A 186 -5.27 3.19 8.24
C LYS A 186 -6.04 1.94 7.83
N ILE A 187 -5.45 0.74 7.90
CA ILE A 187 -6.15 -0.52 7.59
C ILE A 187 -7.39 -0.66 8.47
N MET A 188 -7.22 -0.48 9.79
CA MET A 188 -8.31 -0.63 10.76
C MET A 188 -9.35 0.48 10.63
N ASN A 189 -8.95 1.76 10.62
CA ASN A 189 -9.89 2.87 10.70
C ASN A 189 -10.54 3.24 9.34
N LYS A 190 -9.85 3.03 8.21
CA LYS A 190 -10.34 3.43 6.88
C LYS A 190 -11.10 2.33 6.15
N TYR A 191 -10.69 1.08 6.31
CA TYR A 191 -11.29 -0.07 5.62
C TYR A 191 -12.06 -1.01 6.56
N ASN A 192 -12.05 -0.72 7.87
CA ASN A 192 -12.64 -1.61 8.88
C ASN A 192 -12.16 -3.06 8.72
N PHE A 193 -10.86 -3.25 8.39
CA PHE A 193 -10.25 -4.56 8.19
C PHE A 193 -9.49 -4.95 9.46
N PRO A 194 -10.09 -5.75 10.36
CA PRO A 194 -9.48 -6.02 11.65
C PRO A 194 -8.31 -7.00 11.52
N PRO A 195 -7.33 -6.91 12.44
CA PRO A 195 -6.30 -7.91 12.58
C PRO A 195 -6.86 -9.26 13.06
N VAL A 196 -6.19 -10.35 12.67
CA VAL A 196 -6.54 -11.73 13.09
C VAL A 196 -5.69 -12.23 14.26
N PHE A 197 -4.63 -11.50 14.60
CA PHE A 197 -3.67 -11.87 15.63
C PHE A 197 -3.01 -10.63 16.24
N ASP A 198 -2.85 -10.66 17.57
CA ASP A 198 -2.07 -9.69 18.32
C ASP A 198 -0.66 -10.25 18.54
N LEU A 199 0.34 -9.58 17.97
CA LEU A 199 1.75 -10.00 18.06
C LEU A 199 2.32 -9.77 19.46
N ARG A 200 1.77 -8.82 20.22
CA ARG A 200 2.24 -8.46 21.57
C ARG A 200 1.69 -9.42 22.61
N GLU A 201 0.40 -9.74 22.51
CA GLU A 201 -0.29 -10.71 23.38
C GLU A 201 -0.09 -12.17 22.92
N GLY A 202 0.43 -12.38 21.70
CA GLY A 202 0.75 -13.71 21.18
C GLY A 202 -0.47 -14.60 20.92
N ARG A 203 -1.63 -14.01 20.64
CA ARG A 203 -2.91 -14.72 20.53
C ARG A 203 -3.72 -14.29 19.31
N ARG A 204 -4.50 -15.22 18.78
CA ARG A 204 -5.54 -14.92 17.78
C ARG A 204 -6.57 -13.97 18.37
N LEU A 205 -6.99 -13.01 17.56
CA LEU A 205 -8.11 -12.13 17.85
C LEU A 205 -9.38 -12.80 17.29
N GLY A 206 -10.49 -12.67 18.02
CA GLY A 206 -11.76 -13.32 17.67
C GLY A 206 -12.20 -12.95 16.25
N SER A 207 -12.74 -13.93 15.52
CA SER A 207 -13.06 -13.79 14.10
C SER A 207 -14.14 -12.73 13.85
N ALA A 208 -13.74 -11.61 13.24
CA ALA A 208 -14.63 -10.84 12.36
C ALA A 208 -14.83 -11.56 11.00
N ALA A 209 -15.14 -12.85 11.08
CA ALA A 209 -15.34 -13.77 9.93
C ALA A 209 -16.05 -15.08 10.35
N GLU A 210 -16.94 -15.03 11.35
CA GLU A 210 -18.04 -16.00 11.44
C GLU A 210 -19.36 -15.29 11.12
N THR A 211 -19.52 -14.90 9.86
CA THR A 211 -20.82 -14.60 9.27
C THR A 211 -21.23 -15.79 8.40
N ASN A 212 -22.14 -16.61 8.92
CA ASN A 212 -22.89 -17.60 8.14
C ASN A 212 -23.73 -16.92 7.05
#